data_AF-A0AAW7HQU2-F1
#
_entry.id   AF-A0AAW7HQU2-F1
#
_cell.length_a   1.000
_cell.length_b   1.000
_cell.length_c   1.000
_cell.angle_alpha   90.00
_cell.angle_beta   90.00
_cell.angle_gamma   90.00
#
_symmetry.space_group_name_H-M   'P 1'
#
loop_
_entity.id
_entity.type
_entity.pdbx_description
1 polymer ?
#
loop_
_entity_poly.entity_id
_entity_poly.type
_entity_poly.pdbx_seq_one_letter_code
_entity_poly.pdbx_strand_id
1 'polypeptide(L)'
;MSDAHPADLAEANGNQVPFFVVSPMKFGVMTFFTLGFYWVYCFYQSWSLHREKTGERVSPLWRSAFAVFFIYPLLRRANDHIRDSGKTYPWSILGLTLGYYGFCVVWVAAGVVLEGQLWPAYFAGLAIQAAWLIILVFMQKGINFSAGDKEGKANSRFTLANWLWMLLGIGLMAAQLSALIALSPMV
;
A
#
# COMPACT_ATOMS: atom_id res chain seq x y z
N MET A 1 12.37 -23.40 16.88
CA MET A 1 13.55 -22.57 17.18
C MET A 1 13.21 -21.14 16.79
N SER A 2 12.89 -20.34 17.82
CA SER A 2 12.63 -18.89 17.87
C SER A 2 11.67 -18.28 16.85
N ASP A 3 10.39 -18.26 17.22
CA ASP A 3 9.42 -17.27 16.76
C ASP A 3 9.88 -15.89 17.27
N ALA A 4 10.59 -15.15 16.42
CA ALA A 4 10.93 -13.77 16.74
C ALA A 4 9.65 -12.93 16.78
N HIS A 5 9.37 -12.35 17.95
CA HIS A 5 8.28 -11.41 18.12
C HIS A 5 8.52 -10.23 17.17
N PRO A 6 7.49 -9.61 16.55
CA PRO A 6 7.69 -8.43 15.70
C PRO A 6 8.37 -7.25 16.41
N ALA A 7 8.48 -7.30 17.74
CA ALA A 7 9.27 -6.37 18.55
C ALA A 7 10.79 -6.65 18.51
N ASP A 8 11.20 -7.91 18.37
CA ASP A 8 12.62 -8.31 18.39
C ASP A 8 13.36 -7.93 17.09
N LEU A 9 12.63 -7.82 15.98
CA LEU A 9 13.18 -7.30 14.72
C LEU A 9 13.37 -5.78 14.74
N ALA A 10 12.76 -5.08 15.70
CA ALA A 10 12.92 -3.65 15.87
C ALA A 10 14.18 -3.31 16.67
N GLU A 11 14.60 -4.13 17.63
CA GLU A 11 15.66 -3.77 18.59
C GLU A 11 17.10 -4.03 18.13
N ALA A 12 17.32 -4.78 17.05
CA ALA A 12 18.68 -5.17 16.63
C ALA A 12 19.53 -4.07 15.96
N ASN A 13 18.98 -2.89 15.66
CA ASN A 13 19.74 -1.76 15.11
C ASN A 13 19.34 -0.46 15.81
N GLY A 14 20.27 0.17 16.53
CA GLY A 14 20.13 1.43 17.26
C GLY A 14 19.85 2.69 16.41
N ASN A 15 19.20 2.52 15.26
CA ASN A 15 18.74 3.60 14.39
C ASN A 15 17.42 3.16 13.72
N GLN A 16 16.43 2.83 14.55
CA GLN A 16 15.12 2.41 14.05
C GLN A 16 14.49 3.52 13.20
N VAL A 17 14.22 3.15 11.96
CA VAL A 17 13.68 3.98 10.89
C VAL A 17 12.23 4.41 11.20
N PRO A 18 11.82 5.67 10.92
CA PRO A 18 10.47 6.16 11.23
C PRO A 18 9.36 5.67 10.30
N PHE A 19 9.65 4.85 9.29
CA PHE A 19 8.69 4.39 8.28
C PHE A 19 8.88 2.90 7.94
N PHE A 20 7.80 2.27 7.47
CA PHE A 20 7.81 0.86 7.15
C PHE A 20 8.50 0.59 5.80
N VAL A 21 9.49 -0.31 5.81
CA VAL A 21 10.26 -0.71 4.63
C VAL A 21 9.74 -2.05 4.09
N VAL A 22 9.56 -2.12 2.77
CA VAL A 22 9.16 -3.35 2.06
C VAL A 22 9.63 -3.32 0.62
N SER A 23 10.11 -4.45 0.07
CA SER A 23 10.56 -4.45 -1.32
C SER A 23 9.42 -4.06 -2.29
N PRO A 24 9.68 -3.25 -3.33
CA PRO A 24 8.67 -2.83 -4.30
C PRO A 24 7.93 -4.02 -4.95
N MET A 25 8.65 -5.11 -5.22
CA MET A 25 8.08 -6.33 -5.79
C MET A 25 7.13 -7.01 -4.80
N LYS A 26 7.56 -7.22 -3.54
CA LYS A 26 6.70 -7.81 -2.51
C LYS A 26 5.48 -6.94 -2.27
N PHE A 27 5.66 -5.63 -2.18
CA PHE A 27 4.58 -4.67 -2.00
C PHE A 27 3.56 -4.76 -3.14
N GLY A 28 4.00 -4.74 -4.40
CA GLY A 28 3.10 -4.84 -5.56
C GLY A 28 2.34 -6.16 -5.60
N VAL A 29 3.05 -7.29 -5.45
CA VAL A 29 2.44 -8.65 -5.46
C VAL A 29 1.44 -8.80 -4.32
N MET A 30 1.84 -8.46 -3.09
CA MET A 30 0.95 -8.55 -1.93
C MET A 30 -0.26 -7.63 -2.09
N THR A 31 -0.08 -6.38 -2.53
CA THR A 31 -1.19 -5.43 -2.67
C THR A 31 -2.17 -5.88 -3.75
N PHE A 32 -1.71 -6.45 -4.86
CA PHE A 32 -2.57 -7.03 -5.89
C PHE A 32 -3.39 -8.22 -5.35
N PHE A 33 -2.71 -9.24 -4.82
CA PHE A 33 -3.36 -10.48 -4.38
C PHE A 33 -4.13 -10.35 -3.06
N THR A 34 -4.01 -9.22 -2.36
CA THR A 34 -4.84 -8.91 -1.19
C THR A 34 -5.87 -7.81 -1.47
N LEU A 35 -6.21 -7.55 -2.74
CA LEU A 35 -7.24 -6.57 -3.13
C LEU A 35 -7.02 -5.16 -2.52
N GLY A 36 -5.76 -4.75 -2.36
CA GLY A 36 -5.37 -3.46 -1.81
C GLY A 36 -5.16 -3.41 -0.29
N PHE A 37 -5.57 -4.45 0.46
CA PHE A 37 -5.45 -4.45 1.93
C PHE A 37 -3.99 -4.35 2.41
N TYR A 38 -3.05 -4.98 1.70
CA TYR A 38 -1.64 -4.91 2.09
C TYR A 38 -1.06 -3.49 2.05
N TRP A 39 -1.49 -2.65 1.10
CA TRP A 39 -1.05 -1.25 1.10
C TRP A 39 -1.58 -0.49 2.33
N VAL A 40 -2.85 -0.70 2.71
CA VAL A 40 -3.43 -0.10 3.92
C VAL A 40 -2.63 -0.53 5.16
N TYR A 41 -2.24 -1.81 5.22
CA TYR A 41 -1.38 -2.33 6.28
C TYR A 41 0.00 -1.65 6.29
N CYS A 42 0.69 -1.52 5.16
CA CYS A 42 1.98 -0.81 5.08
C CYS A 42 1.84 0.66 5.49
N PHE A 43 0.72 1.29 5.13
CA PHE A 43 0.40 2.66 5.51
C PHE A 43 0.16 2.79 7.02
N TYR A 44 -0.56 1.83 7.62
CA TYR A 44 -0.73 1.72 9.08
C TYR A 44 0.61 1.56 9.80
N GLN A 45 1.45 0.63 9.34
CA GLN A 45 2.75 0.39 9.97
C GLN A 45 3.66 1.61 9.85
N SER A 46 3.61 2.33 8.72
CA SER A 46 4.37 3.58 8.55
C SER A 46 3.91 4.65 9.55
N TRP A 47 2.61 4.78 9.81
CA TRP A 47 2.11 5.69 10.83
C TRP A 47 2.42 5.24 12.25
N SER A 48 2.43 3.93 12.54
CA SER A 48 2.78 3.40 13.86
C SER A 48 4.24 3.68 14.18
N LEU A 49 5.15 3.36 13.26
CA LEU A 49 6.58 3.63 13.40
C LEU A 49 6.86 5.13 13.54
N HIS A 50 6.20 5.96 12.73
CA HIS A 50 6.34 7.42 12.82
C HIS A 50 5.90 7.94 14.19
N ARG A 51 4.76 7.45 14.71
CA ARG A 51 4.26 7.78 16.05
C ARG A 51 5.26 7.40 17.14
N GLU A 52 5.76 6.18 17.11
CA GLU A 52 6.70 5.65 18.10
C GLU A 52 8.01 6.44 18.11
N LYS A 53 8.47 6.92 16.95
CA LYS A 53 9.72 7.68 16.83
C LYS A 53 9.61 9.15 17.16
N THR A 54 8.54 9.80 16.71
CA THR A 54 8.40 11.26 16.86
C THR A 54 7.63 11.65 18.13
N GLY A 55 6.96 10.71 18.78
CA GLY A 55 6.07 10.99 19.90
C GLY A 55 4.80 11.76 19.51
N GLU A 56 4.54 11.96 18.20
CA GLU A 56 3.36 12.67 17.71
C GLU A 56 2.09 11.92 18.18
N ARG A 57 1.16 12.62 18.85
CA ARG A 57 -0.10 12.03 19.32
C ARG A 57 -1.05 11.77 18.16
N VAL A 58 -0.85 10.66 17.48
CA VAL A 58 -1.59 10.29 16.27
C VAL A 58 -2.16 8.89 16.42
N SER A 59 -3.33 8.63 15.82
CA SER A 59 -3.89 7.29 15.74
C SER A 59 -3.57 6.69 14.38
N PRO A 60 -2.66 5.69 14.30
CA PRO A 60 -2.33 5.03 13.03
C PRO A 60 -3.55 4.36 12.40
N LEU A 61 -4.44 3.81 13.23
CA LEU A 61 -5.66 3.13 12.78
C LEU A 61 -6.58 4.10 12.03
N TRP A 62 -6.91 5.25 12.64
CA TRP A 62 -7.78 6.23 11.99
C TRP A 62 -7.13 6.85 10.76
N ARG A 63 -5.81 7.11 10.81
CA ARG A 63 -5.10 7.64 9.64
C ARG A 63 -5.13 6.67 8.47
N SER A 64 -5.04 5.36 8.72
CA SER A 64 -5.11 4.35 7.67
C SER A 64 -6.52 4.05 7.17
N ALA A 65 -7.53 4.04 8.04
CA ALA A 65 -8.92 3.94 7.62
C ALA A 65 -9.32 5.10 6.70
N PHE A 66 -8.76 6.28 6.95
CA PHE A 66 -8.98 7.51 6.20
C PHE A 66 -7.78 7.89 5.33
N ALA A 67 -7.10 6.90 4.75
CA ALA A 67 -5.84 7.11 4.03
C ALA A 67 -5.90 8.17 2.93
N VAL A 68 -7.07 8.39 2.31
CA VAL A 68 -7.30 9.49 1.35
C VAL A 68 -6.92 10.85 1.95
N PHE A 69 -7.26 11.13 3.20
CA PHE A 69 -6.92 12.42 3.83
C PHE A 69 -5.46 12.46 4.34
N PHE A 70 -4.89 11.30 4.66
CA PHE A 70 -3.60 11.21 5.35
C PHE A 70 -2.43 10.82 4.45
N ILE A 71 -2.65 10.49 3.18
CA ILE A 71 -1.58 10.13 2.25
C ILE A 71 -0.59 11.27 2.05
N TYR A 72 -1.08 12.49 1.81
CA TYR A 72 -0.22 13.67 1.66
C TYR A 72 0.59 13.98 2.93
N PRO A 73 -0.02 14.04 4.14
CA PRO A 73 0.72 14.19 5.39
C PRO A 73 1.81 13.13 5.62
N LEU A 74 1.60 11.87 5.22
CA LEU A 74 2.62 10.82 5.36
C LEU A 74 3.78 11.07 4.40
N LEU A 75 3.48 11.29 3.12
CA LEU A 75 4.48 11.51 2.09
C LEU A 75 5.31 12.77 2.36
N ARG A 76 4.69 13.82 2.88
CA ARG A 76 5.39 15.04 3.31
C ARG A 76 6.38 14.75 4.44
N ARG A 77 5.99 14.01 5.48
CA ARG A 77 6.89 13.62 6.58
C ARG A 77 8.06 12.76 6.09
N ALA A 78 7.81 11.83 5.17
CA ALA A 78 8.87 11.05 4.56
C ALA A 78 9.85 11.94 3.76
N ASN A 79 9.33 12.92 3.03
CA ASN A 79 10.16 13.88 2.28
C ASN A 79 10.94 14.83 3.21
N ASP A 80 10.34 15.31 4.28
CA ASP A 80 11.01 16.14 5.27
C ASP A 80 12.14 15.36 5.94
N HIS A 81 11.91 14.08 6.30
CA HIS A 81 12.97 13.21 6.80
C HIS A 81 14.13 13.00 5.82
N ILE A 82 13.83 12.86 4.51
CA ILE A 82 14.86 12.79 3.46
C ILE A 82 15.70 14.08 3.44
N ARG A 83 15.04 15.24 3.51
CA ARG A 83 15.71 16.55 3.49
C ARG A 83 16.55 16.78 4.73
N ASP A 84 16.03 16.41 5.90
CA ASP A 84 16.74 16.52 7.18
C ASP A 84 18.00 15.64 7.21
N SER A 85 17.99 14.51 6.47
CA SER A 85 19.16 13.66 6.27
C SER A 85 20.18 14.20 5.24
N GLY A 86 19.95 15.40 4.69
CA GLY A 86 20.79 16.03 3.67
C GLY A 86 20.67 15.41 2.28
N LYS A 87 19.67 14.55 2.05
CA LYS A 87 19.45 13.85 0.78
C LYS A 87 18.28 14.47 0.02
N THR A 88 18.18 14.13 -1.26
CA THR A 88 17.03 14.46 -2.10
C THR A 88 16.53 13.21 -2.82
N TYR A 89 15.23 13.17 -3.13
CA TYR A 89 14.62 12.08 -3.86
C TYR A 89 13.73 12.65 -4.98
N PRO A 90 13.84 12.15 -6.23
CA PRO A 90 13.16 12.72 -7.38
C PRO A 90 11.69 12.27 -7.44
N TRP A 91 10.86 12.80 -6.54
CA TRP A 91 9.41 12.63 -6.54
C TRP A 91 8.70 13.96 -6.33
N SER A 92 7.46 14.05 -6.82
CA SER A 92 6.58 15.17 -6.49
C SER A 92 5.54 14.67 -5.49
N ILE A 93 5.61 15.14 -4.24
CA ILE A 93 4.62 14.77 -3.21
C ILE A 93 3.22 15.18 -3.63
N LEU A 94 3.08 16.39 -4.17
CA LEU A 94 1.81 16.89 -4.69
C LEU A 94 1.37 16.05 -5.90
N GLY A 95 2.25 15.79 -6.86
CA GLY A 95 1.93 15.00 -8.04
C GLY A 95 1.48 13.57 -7.71
N LEU A 96 2.17 12.90 -6.80
CA LEU A 96 1.79 11.56 -6.32
C LEU A 96 0.44 11.57 -5.59
N THR A 97 0.19 12.59 -4.76
CA THR A 97 -1.09 12.76 -4.04
C THR A 97 -2.24 13.01 -5.02
N LEU A 98 -2.07 13.94 -5.96
CA LEU A 98 -3.06 14.24 -6.99
C LEU A 98 -3.31 13.02 -7.89
N GLY A 99 -2.27 12.28 -8.23
CA GLY A 99 -2.40 11.01 -8.95
C GLY A 99 -3.24 9.99 -8.17
N TYR A 100 -2.97 9.82 -6.88
CA TYR A 100 -3.77 8.95 -6.01
C TYR A 100 -5.24 9.37 -5.96
N TYR A 101 -5.54 10.67 -5.79
CA TYR A 101 -6.92 11.16 -5.85
C TYR A 101 -7.57 10.98 -7.22
N GLY A 102 -6.81 11.20 -8.30
CA GLY A 102 -7.24 10.93 -9.67
C GLY A 102 -7.66 9.47 -9.84
N PHE A 103 -6.90 8.51 -9.30
CA PHE A 103 -7.28 7.10 -9.32
C PHE A 103 -8.54 6.80 -8.50
N CYS A 104 -8.73 7.44 -7.33
CA CYS A 104 -9.98 7.32 -6.59
C CYS A 104 -11.18 7.81 -7.41
N VAL A 105 -11.03 8.94 -8.11
CA VAL A 105 -12.08 9.48 -8.99
C VAL A 105 -12.35 8.56 -10.18
N VAL A 106 -11.30 8.09 -10.85
CA VAL A 106 -11.41 7.14 -11.97
C VAL A 106 -12.11 5.85 -11.54
N TRP A 107 -11.80 5.33 -10.35
CA TRP A 107 -12.45 4.15 -9.80
C TRP A 107 -13.96 4.36 -9.63
N VAL A 108 -14.35 5.46 -8.98
CA VAL A 108 -15.77 5.80 -8.75
C VAL A 108 -16.48 6.06 -10.09
N ALA A 109 -15.87 6.82 -10.98
CA ALA A 109 -16.43 7.12 -12.29
C ALA A 109 -16.61 5.86 -13.14
N ALA A 110 -15.64 4.94 -13.13
CA ALA A 110 -15.77 3.66 -13.82
C ALA A 110 -16.94 2.84 -13.27
N GLY A 111 -17.15 2.85 -11.95
CA GLY A 111 -18.30 2.19 -11.32
C GLY A 111 -19.65 2.72 -11.78
N VAL A 112 -19.76 4.05 -11.99
CA VAL A 112 -20.99 4.69 -12.50
C VAL A 112 -21.16 4.49 -14.00
N VAL A 113 -20.10 4.69 -14.79
CA VAL A 113 -20.16 4.62 -16.26
C VAL A 113 -20.38 3.19 -16.76
N LEU A 114 -19.83 2.20 -16.06
CA LEU A 114 -19.95 0.79 -16.42
C LEU A 114 -21.03 0.07 -15.61
N GLU A 115 -21.95 0.83 -14.99
CA GLU A 115 -23.10 0.26 -14.31
C GLU A 115 -23.91 -0.62 -15.28
N GLY A 116 -24.30 -1.82 -14.83
CA GLY A 116 -24.96 -2.83 -15.67
C GLY A 116 -24.06 -3.56 -16.67
N GLN A 117 -22.82 -3.11 -16.90
CA GLN A 117 -21.88 -3.74 -17.85
C GLN A 117 -20.90 -4.65 -17.10
N LEU A 118 -21.38 -5.80 -16.66
CA LEU A 118 -20.65 -6.73 -15.79
C LEU A 118 -19.22 -7.05 -16.25
N TRP A 119 -19.04 -7.54 -17.48
CA TRP A 119 -17.71 -7.90 -18.01
C TRP A 119 -16.79 -6.70 -18.24
N PRO A 120 -17.23 -5.61 -18.92
CA PRO A 120 -16.42 -4.39 -19.02
C PRO A 120 -16.01 -3.82 -17.67
N ALA A 121 -16.93 -3.76 -16.70
CA ALA A 121 -16.66 -3.27 -15.34
C ALA A 121 -15.58 -4.11 -14.64
N TYR A 122 -15.65 -5.44 -14.77
CA TYR A 122 -14.66 -6.34 -14.18
C TYR A 122 -13.25 -6.11 -14.76
N PHE A 123 -13.10 -6.10 -16.08
CA PHE A 123 -11.80 -5.88 -16.72
C PHE A 123 -11.26 -4.46 -16.52
N ALA A 124 -12.14 -3.45 -16.55
CA ALA A 124 -11.77 -2.08 -16.21
C ALA A 124 -11.27 -1.99 -14.76
N GLY A 125 -11.93 -2.64 -13.81
CA GLY A 125 -11.51 -2.72 -12.42
C GLY A 125 -10.11 -3.33 -12.26
N LEU A 126 -9.83 -4.44 -12.94
CA LEU A 126 -8.49 -5.05 -12.95
C LEU A 126 -7.42 -4.12 -13.55
N ALA A 127 -7.73 -3.46 -14.67
CA ALA A 127 -6.82 -2.52 -15.31
C ALA A 127 -6.54 -1.29 -14.43
N ILE A 128 -7.58 -0.71 -13.82
CA ILE A 128 -7.45 0.42 -12.89
C ILE A 128 -6.64 0.00 -11.66
N GLN A 129 -6.89 -1.20 -11.10
CA GLN A 129 -6.11 -1.72 -9.98
C GLN A 129 -4.63 -1.87 -10.33
N ALA A 130 -4.32 -2.47 -11.49
CA ALA A 130 -2.95 -2.64 -11.96
C ALA A 130 -2.24 -1.29 -12.18
N ALA A 131 -2.94 -0.31 -12.77
CA ALA A 131 -2.42 1.03 -12.97
C ALA A 131 -2.21 1.78 -11.64
N TRP A 132 -3.12 1.62 -10.68
CA TRP A 132 -3.01 2.24 -9.35
C TRP A 132 -1.80 1.71 -8.57
N LEU A 133 -1.50 0.41 -8.70
CA LEU A 133 -0.31 -0.20 -8.08
C LEU A 133 0.99 0.47 -8.50
N ILE A 134 1.09 0.98 -9.73
CA ILE A 134 2.28 1.69 -10.20
C ILE A 134 2.53 2.91 -9.32
N ILE A 135 1.51 3.72 -9.08
CA ILE A 135 1.60 4.89 -8.20
C ILE A 135 1.96 4.49 -6.76
N LEU A 136 1.31 3.45 -6.23
CA LEU A 136 1.55 3.00 -4.86
C LEU A 136 2.99 2.47 -4.68
N VAL A 137 3.53 1.77 -5.68
CA VAL A 137 4.92 1.31 -5.70
C VAL A 137 5.88 2.50 -5.74
N PHE A 138 5.61 3.53 -6.55
CA PHE A 138 6.44 4.74 -6.57
C PHE A 138 6.45 5.47 -5.21
N MET A 139 5.29 5.58 -4.56
CA MET A 139 5.18 6.11 -3.21
C MET A 139 5.99 5.28 -2.21
N GLN A 140 5.84 3.95 -2.23
CA GLN A 140 6.56 3.05 -1.33
C GLN A 140 8.07 3.11 -1.54
N LYS A 141 8.56 3.25 -2.78
CA LYS A 141 10.00 3.43 -3.06
C LYS A 141 10.57 4.70 -2.42
N GLY A 142 9.82 5.79 -2.38
CA GLY A 142 10.27 7.02 -1.72
C GLY A 142 10.22 6.91 -0.19
N ILE A 143 9.20 6.24 0.36
CA ILE A 143 9.14 5.92 1.80
C ILE A 143 10.31 5.00 2.21
N ASN A 144 10.60 3.97 1.41
CA ASN A 144 11.76 3.12 1.58
C ASN A 144 13.09 3.89 1.49
N PHE A 145 13.16 4.90 0.62
CA PHE A 145 14.35 5.73 0.49
C PHE A 145 14.56 6.64 1.72
N SER A 146 13.48 7.19 2.30
CA SER A 146 13.59 7.95 3.56
C SER A 146 14.16 7.08 4.69
N ALA A 147 13.88 5.78 4.63
CA ALA A 147 14.44 4.78 5.52
C ALA A 147 15.89 4.35 5.25
N GLY A 148 16.50 4.79 4.15
CA GLY A 148 17.83 4.36 3.73
C GLY A 148 17.89 2.99 3.03
N ASP A 149 16.75 2.32 2.80
CA ASP A 149 16.66 1.02 2.10
C ASP A 149 15.64 1.10 0.95
N LYS A 150 15.98 1.86 -0.10
CA LYS A 150 15.12 2.11 -1.27
C LYS A 150 14.54 0.83 -1.89
N GLU A 151 15.37 -0.21 -1.99
CA GLU A 151 14.99 -1.50 -2.60
C GLU A 151 14.21 -2.40 -1.63
N GLY A 152 14.08 -2.00 -0.36
CA GLY A 152 13.37 -2.73 0.67
C GLY A 152 13.94 -4.12 0.92
N LYS A 153 15.27 -4.26 0.87
CA LYS A 153 15.97 -5.54 1.06
C LYS A 153 15.67 -6.14 2.43
N ALA A 154 15.53 -5.29 3.46
CA ALA A 154 15.19 -5.70 4.83
C ALA A 154 13.90 -6.52 4.90
N ASN A 155 12.96 -6.27 3.98
CA ASN A 155 11.66 -6.93 3.96
C ASN A 155 11.28 -7.32 2.52
N SER A 156 12.07 -8.22 1.95
CA SER A 156 11.93 -8.71 0.57
C SER A 156 11.32 -10.12 0.47
N ARG A 157 11.40 -10.93 1.53
CA ARG A 157 10.97 -12.33 1.52
C ARG A 157 9.47 -12.48 1.82
N PHE A 158 8.83 -13.46 1.18
CA PHE A 158 7.47 -13.89 1.52
C PHE A 158 7.52 -14.84 2.72
N THR A 159 6.73 -14.55 3.76
CA THR A 159 6.52 -15.41 4.92
C THR A 159 5.32 -16.31 4.69
N LEU A 160 5.12 -17.34 5.53
CA LEU A 160 3.93 -18.19 5.46
C LEU A 160 2.64 -17.37 5.59
N ALA A 161 2.61 -16.40 6.53
CA ALA A 161 1.48 -15.49 6.68
C ALA A 161 1.16 -14.73 5.39
N ASN A 162 2.17 -14.26 4.65
CA ASN A 162 1.96 -13.59 3.37
C ASN A 162 1.29 -14.51 2.35
N TRP A 163 1.74 -15.77 2.27
CA TRP A 163 1.12 -16.77 1.40
C TRP A 163 -0.33 -17.04 1.77
N LEU A 164 -0.65 -17.18 3.06
CA LEU A 164 -2.02 -17.37 3.52
C LEU A 164 -2.93 -16.19 3.14
N TRP A 165 -2.45 -14.95 3.32
CA TRP A 165 -3.20 -13.76 2.91
C TRP A 165 -3.41 -13.67 1.39
N MET A 166 -2.40 -14.04 0.59
CA MET A 166 -2.54 -14.09 -0.86
C MET A 166 -3.53 -15.18 -1.28
N LEU A 167 -3.48 -16.37 -0.67
CA LEU A 167 -4.43 -17.45 -0.95
C LEU A 167 -5.86 -17.04 -0.63
N LEU A 168 -6.09 -16.35 0.49
CA LEU A 168 -7.39 -15.79 0.83
C LEU A 168 -7.89 -14.81 -0.23
N GLY A 169 -7.06 -13.86 -0.64
CA GLY A 169 -7.46 -12.88 -1.66
C GLY A 169 -7.67 -13.49 -3.05
N ILE A 170 -6.87 -14.50 -3.43
CA ILE A 170 -7.11 -15.31 -4.64
C ILE A 170 -8.46 -16.03 -4.56
N GLY A 171 -8.80 -16.59 -3.40
CA GLY A 171 -10.11 -17.20 -3.16
C GLY A 171 -11.27 -16.22 -3.34
N LEU A 172 -11.12 -14.98 -2.83
CA LEU A 172 -12.10 -13.91 -3.03
C LEU A 172 -12.21 -13.51 -4.50
N MET A 173 -11.10 -13.39 -5.23
CA MET A 173 -11.11 -13.11 -6.67
C MET A 173 -11.82 -14.22 -7.45
N ALA A 174 -11.55 -15.49 -7.11
CA ALA A 174 -12.23 -16.63 -7.73
C ALA A 174 -13.74 -16.58 -7.46
N ALA A 175 -14.15 -16.30 -6.23
CA ALA A 175 -15.57 -16.13 -5.88
C ALA A 175 -16.23 -14.97 -6.65
N GLN A 176 -15.54 -13.83 -6.79
CA GLN A 176 -16.01 -12.70 -7.61
C GLN A 176 -16.20 -13.09 -9.08
N LEU A 177 -15.24 -13.81 -9.66
CA LEU A 177 -15.32 -14.29 -11.04
C LEU A 177 -16.45 -15.32 -11.22
N SER A 178 -16.63 -16.24 -10.27
CA SER A 178 -17.75 -17.18 -10.29
C SER A 178 -19.11 -16.48 -10.21
N ALA A 179 -19.23 -15.48 -9.33
CA ALA A 179 -20.44 -14.66 -9.24
C ALA A 179 -20.71 -13.88 -10.53
N LEU A 180 -19.66 -13.31 -11.14
CA LEU A 180 -19.76 -12.64 -12.45
C LEU A 180 -20.32 -13.56 -13.52
N ILE A 181 -19.79 -14.78 -13.64
CA ILE A 181 -20.26 -15.78 -14.61
C ILE A 181 -21.71 -16.17 -14.33
N ALA A 182 -22.08 -16.38 -13.07
CA ALA A 182 -23.43 -16.78 -12.68
C ALA A 182 -24.48 -15.69 -12.96
N LEU A 183 -24.11 -14.41 -12.80
CA LEU A 183 -24.99 -13.26 -13.00
C LEU A 183 -24.99 -12.74 -14.44
N SER A 184 -23.97 -13.06 -15.24
CA SER A 184 -23.84 -12.60 -16.62
C SER A 184 -25.04 -12.93 -17.53
N PRO A 185 -25.78 -14.05 -17.36
CA PRO A 185 -26.98 -14.33 -18.15
C PRO A 185 -28.23 -13.55 -17.70
N MET A 186 -28.19 -12.90 -16.53
CA MET A 186 -29.36 -12.23 -15.92
C MET A 186 -29.43 -10.73 -16.24
N VAL A 187 -28.42 -10.19 -16.93
CA VAL A 187 -28.27 -8.77 -17.29
C VAL A 187 -28.13 -8.66 -18.80
#